data_AF-A0A1F3A8F2-F1
#
_entry.id   AF-A0A1F3A8F2-F1
#
_cell.length_a   1.000
_cell.length_b   1.000
_cell.length_c   1.000
_cell.angle_alpha   90.00
_cell.angle_beta   90.00
_cell.angle_gamma   90.00
#
_symmetry.space_group_name_H-M   'P 1'
#
loop_
_entity.id
_entity.type
_entity.pdbx_description
1 polymer ?
#
loop_
_entity_poly.entity_id
_entity_poly.type
_entity_poly.pdbx_seq_one_letter_code
_entity_poly.pdbx_strand_id
1 'polypeptide(L)'
;MKLRPPPMFACAFLALAAIYAAGFYATVWTDPDAAESRFDALRKGGYPGLAVGYGQRVINLRREGGVSDEALAPFKVKVASSAFQARRYGQSAALYEEALAAPWAENLGTIEKAILEDRMARSQIIVRDISKAVSTYSAFIELSGDAASRGSEDGDHSVESLYAKLISGSETLFTEALKPTGNPELFTGGREAKLTAADDLVKVGAFFAMNEKGLYASAGLLSSALTIRREVLGDDHQDTVQIALMLGPVYQRMNRLDDAERLYLDAFHAQEKAKGANSPELSLYIKLLAEVYEEQGRATEAQALNEHMRALFRDAFGSQRYAANRVRDRRLDIDRPVSMQFPLSASYAPTDLIRAVSYSIPISKSPDVEEMTVRLAADPDEDPRESNMPVRLAQLISLCRADSGERISLRSGYRAYATQKELYARIGKLGTVTPPGVSEHQTGLAADIDVGGRLMRQSDKTYQCFEENGFRYGFILSYPPGNNYLPGEDTYEPWHWRYVGIRTAQLYREAGPSNKPQEFLAALPCYQQQAISGGLAPVGEKDVCLEGAAIVAAAATGEQQDNIRAHEENAAARKLNNVGQGGQH
;
A
#
# COMPACT_ATOMS: atom_id res chain seq x y z
N MET A 1 -64.78 71.72 -7.67
CA MET A 1 -65.80 70.70 -8.03
C MET A 1 -65.08 69.41 -8.37
N LYS A 2 -65.10 68.39 -7.50
CA LYS A 2 -64.56 67.05 -7.81
C LYS A 2 -65.63 66.31 -8.62
N LEU A 3 -65.52 66.34 -9.96
CA LEU A 3 -66.34 65.51 -10.84
C LEU A 3 -65.93 64.05 -10.63
N ARG A 4 -66.70 63.30 -9.82
CA ARG A 4 -66.64 61.84 -9.85
C ARG A 4 -67.36 61.39 -11.12
N PRO A 5 -66.74 60.57 -12.00
CA PRO A 5 -67.45 60.05 -13.16
C PRO A 5 -68.68 59.24 -12.70
N PRO A 6 -69.82 59.31 -13.41
CA PRO A 6 -71.03 58.56 -13.04
C PRO A 6 -70.75 57.06 -12.97
N PRO A 7 -71.26 56.34 -11.95
CA PRO A 7 -71.02 54.90 -11.80
C PRO A 7 -71.45 54.07 -13.02
N MET A 8 -72.40 54.56 -13.83
CA MET A 8 -72.80 53.91 -15.09
C MET A 8 -71.67 53.81 -16.12
N PHE A 9 -70.77 54.81 -16.22
CA PHE A 9 -69.63 54.72 -17.14
C PHE A 9 -68.60 53.72 -16.63
N ALA A 10 -68.35 53.68 -15.32
CA ALA A 10 -67.47 52.66 -14.74
C ALA A 10 -68.01 51.24 -15.00
N CYS A 11 -69.32 51.01 -14.84
CA CYS A 11 -69.95 49.73 -15.17
C CYS A 11 -69.86 49.41 -16.68
N ALA A 12 -70.07 50.38 -17.56
CA ALA A 12 -69.97 50.18 -19.01
C ALA A 12 -68.54 49.86 -19.46
N PHE A 13 -67.53 50.54 -18.92
CA PHE A 13 -66.12 50.23 -19.19
C PHE A 13 -65.71 48.87 -18.64
N LEU A 14 -66.19 48.48 -17.45
CA LEU A 14 -65.98 47.14 -16.91
C LEU A 14 -66.62 46.05 -17.79
N ALA A 15 -67.84 46.29 -18.30
CA ALA A 15 -68.52 45.37 -19.20
C ALA A 15 -67.79 45.22 -20.55
N LEU A 16 -67.36 46.34 -21.16
CA LEU A 16 -66.57 46.31 -22.40
C LEU A 16 -65.21 45.64 -22.19
N ALA A 17 -64.54 45.90 -21.07
CA ALA A 17 -63.30 45.21 -20.70
C ALA A 17 -63.51 43.70 -20.51
N ALA A 18 -64.62 43.29 -19.89
CA ALA A 18 -64.97 41.88 -19.73
C ALA A 18 -65.26 41.18 -21.06
N ILE A 19 -66.00 41.82 -21.98
CA ILE A 19 -66.26 41.29 -23.32
C ILE A 19 -64.96 41.18 -24.11
N TYR A 20 -64.12 42.22 -24.08
CA TYR A 20 -62.81 42.17 -24.73
C TYR A 20 -61.93 41.07 -24.14
N ALA A 21 -61.88 40.93 -22.81
CA ALA A 21 -61.12 39.88 -22.15
C ALA A 21 -61.65 38.48 -22.51
N ALA A 22 -62.97 38.29 -22.60
CA ALA A 22 -63.58 37.04 -23.00
C ALA A 22 -63.30 36.69 -24.46
N GLY A 23 -63.40 37.66 -25.37
CA GLY A 23 -63.05 37.49 -26.78
C GLY A 23 -61.57 37.19 -26.98
N PHE A 24 -60.70 37.96 -26.33
CA PHE A 24 -59.25 37.73 -26.31
C PHE A 24 -58.91 36.33 -25.76
N TYR A 25 -59.53 35.94 -24.65
CA TYR A 25 -59.34 34.62 -24.06
C TYR A 25 -59.79 33.51 -25.01
N ALA A 26 -60.97 33.65 -25.64
CA ALA A 26 -61.49 32.68 -26.60
C ALA A 26 -60.53 32.50 -27.79
N THR A 27 -60.08 33.59 -28.42
CA THR A 27 -59.14 33.53 -29.56
C THR A 27 -57.84 32.82 -29.17
N VAL A 28 -57.23 33.21 -28.05
CA VAL A 28 -55.98 32.62 -27.58
C VAL A 28 -56.16 31.16 -27.14
N TRP A 29 -57.36 30.75 -26.75
CA TRP A 29 -57.63 29.36 -26.38
C TRP A 29 -57.91 28.45 -27.57
N THR A 30 -58.29 28.95 -28.74
CA THR A 30 -58.63 28.10 -29.89
C THR A 30 -57.64 28.18 -31.04
N ASP A 31 -56.89 29.28 -31.16
CA ASP A 31 -55.95 29.52 -32.25
C ASP A 31 -54.50 29.40 -31.77
N PRO A 32 -53.70 28.45 -32.31
CA PRO A 32 -52.30 28.27 -31.91
C PRO A 32 -51.42 29.50 -32.21
N ASP A 33 -51.71 30.28 -33.25
CA ASP A 33 -50.85 31.42 -33.62
C ASP A 33 -51.14 32.64 -32.73
N ALA A 34 -52.42 32.86 -32.38
CA ALA A 34 -52.78 33.83 -31.35
C ALA A 34 -52.17 33.47 -29.99
N ALA A 35 -52.14 32.18 -29.63
CA ALA A 35 -51.50 31.70 -28.42
C ALA A 35 -49.98 31.88 -28.43
N GLU A 36 -49.31 31.62 -29.55
CA GLU A 36 -47.86 31.83 -29.69
C GLU A 36 -47.51 33.32 -29.62
N SER A 37 -48.27 34.17 -30.30
CA SER A 37 -48.10 35.63 -30.22
C SER A 37 -48.19 36.13 -28.78
N ARG A 38 -49.17 35.61 -28.00
CA ARG A 38 -49.30 35.94 -26.58
C ARG A 38 -48.15 35.41 -25.74
N PHE A 39 -47.71 34.17 -25.99
CA PHE A 39 -46.55 33.57 -25.33
C PHE A 39 -45.31 34.44 -25.53
N ASP A 40 -44.99 34.81 -26.77
CA ASP A 40 -43.81 35.62 -27.08
C ASP A 40 -43.89 37.03 -26.50
N ALA A 41 -45.07 37.66 -26.50
CA ALA A 41 -45.28 38.96 -25.87
C ALA A 41 -45.01 38.92 -24.36
N LEU A 42 -45.50 37.89 -23.66
CA LEU A 42 -45.27 37.72 -22.22
C LEU A 42 -43.81 37.41 -21.89
N ARG A 43 -43.16 36.58 -22.70
CA ARG A 43 -41.73 36.25 -22.54
C ARG A 43 -40.86 37.49 -22.73
N LYS A 44 -41.10 38.27 -23.80
CA LYS A 44 -40.40 39.55 -24.05
C LYS A 44 -40.69 40.59 -22.97
N GLY A 45 -41.90 40.58 -22.41
CA GLY A 45 -42.31 41.47 -21.33
C GLY A 45 -41.77 41.12 -19.94
N GLY A 46 -41.02 40.01 -19.79
CA GLY A 46 -40.47 39.60 -18.50
C GLY A 46 -41.46 38.89 -17.58
N TYR A 47 -42.51 38.27 -18.14
CA TYR A 47 -43.54 37.53 -17.40
C TYR A 47 -43.51 36.02 -17.71
N PRO A 48 -42.39 35.32 -17.41
CA PRO A 48 -42.20 33.92 -17.81
C PRO A 48 -43.26 32.98 -17.20
N GLY A 49 -43.70 33.23 -15.97
CA GLY A 49 -44.72 32.40 -15.31
C GLY A 49 -46.09 32.44 -15.99
N LEU A 50 -46.47 33.59 -16.57
CA LEU A 50 -47.69 33.70 -17.37
C LEU A 50 -47.48 33.08 -18.75
N ALA A 51 -46.30 33.27 -19.35
CA ALA A 51 -45.96 32.74 -20.66
C ALA A 51 -46.12 31.21 -20.71
N VAL A 52 -45.62 30.47 -19.70
CA VAL A 52 -45.66 28.99 -19.69
C VAL A 52 -47.04 28.41 -19.99
N GLY A 53 -48.11 28.98 -19.44
CA GLY A 53 -49.48 28.49 -19.68
C GLY A 53 -49.90 28.61 -21.15
N TYR A 54 -49.59 29.74 -21.79
CA TYR A 54 -49.85 29.95 -23.21
C TYR A 54 -48.95 29.08 -24.09
N GLY A 55 -47.68 28.92 -23.71
CA GLY A 55 -46.75 28.03 -24.40
C GLY A 55 -47.24 26.57 -24.41
N GLN A 56 -47.71 26.06 -23.27
CA GLN A 56 -48.30 24.72 -23.21
C GLN A 56 -49.56 24.62 -24.08
N ARG A 57 -50.37 25.69 -24.14
CA ARG A 57 -51.55 25.71 -25.00
C ARG A 57 -51.19 25.61 -26.48
N VAL A 58 -50.15 26.33 -26.92
CA VAL A 58 -49.62 26.23 -28.29
C VAL A 58 -49.20 24.80 -28.62
N ILE A 59 -48.43 24.16 -27.73
CA ILE A 59 -47.98 22.77 -27.91
C ILE A 59 -49.18 21.84 -28.08
N ASN A 60 -50.19 21.96 -27.22
CA ASN A 60 -51.38 21.11 -27.26
C ASN A 60 -52.22 21.34 -28.52
N LEU A 61 -52.51 22.61 -28.88
CA LEU A 61 -53.30 22.95 -30.07
C LEU A 61 -52.61 22.48 -31.36
N ARG A 62 -51.29 22.65 -31.46
CA ARG A 62 -50.53 22.18 -32.63
C ARG A 62 -50.46 20.66 -32.72
N ARG A 63 -50.32 19.98 -31.58
CA ARG A 63 -50.40 18.51 -31.50
C ARG A 63 -51.78 18.00 -31.92
N GLU A 64 -52.85 18.61 -31.42
CA GLU A 64 -54.24 18.33 -31.83
C GLU A 64 -54.46 18.58 -33.33
N GLY A 65 -53.79 19.60 -33.89
CA GLY A 65 -53.76 19.90 -35.32
C GLY A 65 -52.86 19.00 -36.18
N GLY A 66 -52.25 17.95 -35.61
CA GLY A 66 -51.44 16.96 -36.33
C GLY A 66 -49.97 17.34 -36.51
N VAL A 67 -49.46 18.39 -35.87
CA VAL A 67 -48.03 18.71 -35.87
C VAL A 67 -47.29 17.66 -35.04
N SER A 68 -46.24 17.07 -35.62
CA SER A 68 -45.45 16.04 -34.94
C SER A 68 -44.71 16.60 -33.72
N ASP A 69 -44.44 15.75 -32.73
CA ASP A 69 -43.66 16.14 -31.55
C ASP A 69 -42.23 16.59 -31.90
N GLU A 70 -41.66 16.07 -32.99
CA GLU A 70 -40.38 16.51 -33.53
C GLU A 70 -40.42 17.96 -34.01
N ALA A 71 -41.43 18.34 -34.80
CA ALA A 71 -41.60 19.72 -35.25
C ALA A 71 -41.88 20.70 -34.10
N LEU A 72 -42.37 20.20 -32.96
CA LEU A 72 -42.61 20.98 -31.75
C LEU A 72 -41.36 21.15 -30.87
N ALA A 73 -40.30 20.36 -31.06
CA ALA A 73 -39.11 20.36 -30.18
C ALA A 73 -38.46 21.76 -29.98
N PRO A 74 -38.24 22.58 -31.03
CA PRO A 74 -37.69 23.93 -30.85
C PRO A 74 -38.60 24.84 -30.00
N PHE A 75 -39.92 24.68 -30.15
CA PHE A 75 -40.89 25.44 -29.38
C PHE A 75 -40.96 24.96 -27.93
N LYS A 76 -40.91 23.64 -27.69
CA LYS A 76 -40.81 23.04 -26.34
C LYS A 76 -39.62 23.62 -25.57
N VAL A 77 -38.46 23.81 -26.19
CA VAL A 77 -37.28 24.47 -25.57
C VAL A 77 -37.58 25.90 -25.10
N LYS A 78 -38.32 26.70 -25.89
CA LYS A 78 -38.71 28.06 -25.49
C LYS A 78 -39.63 28.05 -24.26
N VAL A 79 -40.59 27.12 -24.24
CA VAL A 79 -41.52 26.96 -23.11
C VAL A 79 -40.78 26.43 -21.88
N ALA A 80 -39.89 25.45 -22.06
CA ALA A 80 -39.05 24.89 -21.00
C ALA A 80 -38.16 25.95 -20.33
N SER A 81 -37.54 26.84 -21.13
CA SER A 81 -36.75 27.97 -20.63
C SER A 81 -37.60 28.97 -19.85
N SER A 82 -38.82 29.26 -20.32
CA SER A 82 -39.77 30.11 -19.59
C SER A 82 -40.21 29.44 -18.27
N ALA A 83 -40.39 28.11 -18.28
CA ALA A 83 -40.73 27.34 -17.09
C ALA A 83 -39.58 27.34 -16.07
N PHE A 84 -38.33 27.23 -16.54
CA PHE A 84 -37.13 27.35 -15.71
C PHE A 84 -37.08 28.70 -14.99
N GLN A 85 -37.22 29.80 -15.73
CA GLN A 85 -37.23 31.16 -15.18
C GLN A 85 -38.39 31.38 -14.19
N ALA A 86 -39.52 30.73 -14.44
CA ALA A 86 -40.69 30.77 -13.57
C ALA A 86 -40.60 29.81 -12.36
N ARG A 87 -39.45 29.14 -12.13
CA ARG A 87 -39.24 28.14 -11.07
C ARG A 87 -40.21 26.96 -11.14
N ARG A 88 -40.74 26.64 -12.33
CA ARG A 88 -41.59 25.47 -12.60
C ARG A 88 -40.73 24.30 -13.09
N TYR A 89 -39.80 23.86 -12.24
CA TYR A 89 -38.72 22.95 -12.63
C TYR A 89 -39.22 21.59 -13.14
N GLY A 90 -40.34 21.06 -12.63
CA GLY A 90 -40.91 19.81 -13.15
C GLY A 90 -41.39 19.92 -14.60
N GLN A 91 -42.07 21.03 -14.94
CA GLN A 91 -42.48 21.30 -16.33
C GLN A 91 -41.27 21.62 -17.21
N SER A 92 -40.28 22.33 -16.67
CA SER A 92 -39.05 22.65 -17.39
C SER A 92 -38.27 21.39 -17.77
N ALA A 93 -38.03 20.49 -16.81
CA ALA A 93 -37.32 19.23 -17.02
C ALA A 93 -38.02 18.37 -18.08
N ALA A 94 -39.34 18.15 -17.95
CA ALA A 94 -40.10 17.33 -18.88
C ALA A 94 -40.07 17.87 -20.32
N LEU A 95 -40.25 19.18 -20.50
CA LEU A 95 -40.22 19.80 -21.84
C LEU A 95 -38.83 19.80 -22.45
N TYR A 96 -37.77 19.97 -21.66
CA TYR A 96 -36.40 19.83 -22.15
C TYR A 96 -36.10 18.39 -22.56
N GLU A 97 -36.49 17.42 -21.75
CA GLU A 97 -36.28 15.99 -22.03
C GLU A 97 -37.00 15.57 -23.32
N GLU A 98 -38.28 15.94 -23.48
CA GLU A 98 -39.02 15.67 -24.72
C GLU A 98 -38.38 16.33 -25.95
N ALA A 99 -37.84 17.54 -25.81
CA ALA A 99 -37.24 18.26 -26.92
C ALA A 99 -35.85 17.71 -27.32
N LEU A 100 -35.03 17.35 -26.32
CA LEU A 100 -33.69 16.81 -26.53
C LEU A 100 -33.70 15.34 -27.00
N ALA A 101 -34.79 14.61 -26.76
CA ALA A 101 -35.01 13.27 -27.30
C ALA A 101 -35.45 13.26 -28.78
N ALA A 102 -35.83 14.40 -29.35
CA ALA A 102 -36.25 14.49 -30.75
C ALA A 102 -35.03 14.52 -31.70
N PRO A 103 -35.12 13.96 -32.93
CA PRO A 103 -34.04 14.01 -33.92
C PRO A 103 -33.56 15.44 -34.23
N TRP A 104 -34.44 16.44 -34.07
CA TRP A 104 -34.08 17.85 -34.13
C TRP A 104 -32.83 18.20 -33.29
N ALA A 105 -32.68 17.61 -32.10
CA ALA A 105 -31.57 17.89 -31.19
C ALA A 105 -30.21 17.41 -31.72
N GLU A 106 -30.17 16.49 -32.69
CA GLU A 106 -28.92 16.06 -33.35
C GLU A 106 -28.35 17.15 -34.27
N ASN A 107 -29.18 18.08 -34.73
CA ASN A 107 -28.77 19.19 -35.58
C ASN A 107 -28.34 20.44 -34.79
N LEU A 108 -28.40 20.39 -33.46
CA LEU A 108 -27.95 21.48 -32.60
C LEU A 108 -26.43 21.58 -32.59
N GLY A 109 -25.91 22.82 -32.54
CA GLY A 109 -24.49 23.03 -32.27
C GLY A 109 -24.14 22.54 -30.86
N THR A 110 -22.92 22.00 -30.68
CA THR A 110 -22.47 21.38 -29.42
C THR A 110 -22.66 22.30 -28.20
N ILE A 111 -22.33 23.58 -28.34
CA ILE A 111 -22.49 24.58 -27.27
C ILE A 111 -23.97 24.77 -26.90
N GLU A 112 -24.84 24.89 -27.91
CA GLU A 112 -26.26 25.08 -27.68
C GLU A 112 -26.86 23.87 -26.97
N LYS A 113 -26.55 22.66 -27.45
CA LYS A 113 -27.00 21.41 -26.86
C LYS A 113 -26.55 21.29 -25.39
N ALA A 114 -25.28 21.55 -25.09
CA ALA A 114 -24.74 21.49 -23.73
C ALA A 114 -25.47 22.45 -22.76
N ILE A 115 -25.81 23.67 -23.21
CA ILE A 115 -26.55 24.64 -22.38
C ILE A 115 -27.98 24.16 -22.10
N LEU A 116 -28.64 23.53 -23.07
CA LEU A 116 -29.99 22.99 -22.90
C LEU A 116 -29.98 21.78 -21.96
N GLU A 117 -29.02 20.87 -22.12
CA GLU A 117 -28.80 19.72 -21.26
C GLU A 117 -28.48 20.14 -19.81
N ASP A 118 -27.65 21.17 -19.60
CA ASP A 118 -27.39 21.71 -18.26
C ASP A 118 -28.66 22.27 -17.60
N ARG A 119 -29.48 23.04 -18.32
CA ARG A 119 -30.75 23.57 -17.77
C ARG A 119 -31.74 22.46 -17.42
N MET A 120 -31.77 21.40 -18.22
CA MET A 120 -32.54 20.20 -17.94
C MET A 120 -32.03 19.53 -16.66
N ALA A 121 -30.73 19.24 -16.57
CA ALA A 121 -30.11 18.57 -15.44
C ALA A 121 -30.29 19.38 -14.13
N ARG A 122 -30.13 20.70 -14.17
CA ARG A 122 -30.42 21.58 -13.01
C ARG A 122 -31.87 21.46 -12.55
N SER A 123 -32.82 21.43 -13.49
CA SER A 123 -34.24 21.27 -13.18
C SER A 123 -34.50 19.91 -12.53
N GLN A 124 -33.87 18.85 -13.05
CA GLN A 124 -33.94 17.49 -12.52
C GLN A 124 -33.40 17.41 -11.09
N ILE A 125 -32.26 18.05 -10.78
CA ILE A 125 -31.72 18.10 -9.40
C ILE A 125 -32.75 18.71 -8.44
N ILE A 126 -33.36 19.84 -8.83
CA ILE A 126 -34.31 20.57 -7.98
C ILE A 126 -35.57 19.75 -7.70
N VAL A 127 -36.06 19.00 -8.71
CA VAL A 127 -37.22 18.09 -8.53
C VAL A 127 -36.85 16.71 -8.02
N ARG A 128 -35.58 16.51 -7.61
CA ARG A 128 -35.06 15.27 -7.01
C ARG A 128 -34.97 14.07 -7.97
N ASP A 129 -34.94 14.30 -9.28
CA ASP A 129 -34.60 13.29 -10.30
C ASP A 129 -33.07 13.21 -10.48
N ILE A 130 -32.39 12.76 -9.44
CA ILE A 130 -30.92 12.83 -9.35
C ILE A 130 -30.24 11.91 -10.34
N SER A 131 -30.79 10.71 -10.59
CA SER A 131 -30.24 9.73 -11.53
C SER A 131 -30.09 10.27 -12.95
N LYS A 132 -31.09 11.00 -13.46
CA LYS A 132 -30.98 11.60 -14.80
C LYS A 132 -29.99 12.75 -14.82
N ALA A 133 -30.04 13.62 -13.82
CA ALA A 133 -29.14 14.78 -13.75
C ALA A 133 -27.67 14.36 -13.67
N VAL A 134 -27.35 13.38 -12.82
CA VAL A 134 -25.98 12.89 -12.65
C VAL A 134 -25.48 12.21 -13.92
N SER A 135 -26.34 11.53 -14.67
CA SER A 135 -25.98 10.95 -15.96
C SER A 135 -25.59 12.01 -16.99
N THR A 136 -26.32 13.14 -17.03
CA THR A 136 -25.94 14.29 -17.88
C THR A 136 -24.57 14.86 -17.48
N TYR A 137 -24.32 15.10 -16.19
CA TYR A 137 -23.03 15.65 -15.74
C TYR A 137 -21.87 14.64 -15.84
N SER A 138 -22.15 13.35 -15.72
CA SER A 138 -21.18 12.28 -16.01
C SER A 138 -20.73 12.33 -17.47
N ALA A 139 -21.68 12.47 -18.41
CA ALA A 139 -21.35 12.66 -19.83
C ALA A 139 -20.55 13.95 -20.08
N PHE A 140 -20.86 15.05 -19.37
CA PHE A 140 -20.09 16.28 -19.48
C PHE A 140 -18.64 16.11 -19.00
N ILE A 141 -18.39 15.30 -17.98
CA ILE A 141 -17.04 15.01 -17.50
C ILE A 141 -16.23 14.34 -18.61
N GLU A 142 -16.78 13.30 -19.26
CA GLU A 142 -16.13 12.61 -20.38
C GLU A 142 -15.83 13.57 -21.54
N LEU A 143 -16.77 14.47 -21.85
CA LEU A 143 -16.62 15.45 -22.92
C LEU A 143 -15.65 16.60 -22.58
N SER A 144 -15.44 16.89 -21.30
CA SER A 144 -14.49 17.92 -20.86
C SER A 144 -13.03 17.48 -20.90
N GLY A 145 -12.76 16.16 -20.93
CA GLY A 145 -11.40 15.61 -20.99
C GLY A 145 -10.45 16.23 -19.96
N ASP A 146 -9.24 16.59 -20.39
CA ASP A 146 -8.23 17.19 -19.50
C ASP A 146 -8.65 18.56 -18.95
N ALA A 147 -9.55 19.29 -19.60
CA ALA A 147 -10.04 20.59 -19.13
C ALA A 147 -10.78 20.48 -17.78
N ALA A 148 -11.34 19.29 -17.49
CA ALA A 148 -11.93 18.98 -16.18
C ALA A 148 -10.94 19.17 -15.02
N SER A 149 -9.67 18.84 -15.26
CA SER A 149 -8.63 18.75 -14.22
C SER A 149 -7.86 20.06 -13.99
N ARG A 150 -7.80 20.95 -14.99
CA ARG A 150 -7.01 22.21 -14.91
C ARG A 150 -7.69 23.32 -14.11
N GLY A 151 -8.98 23.16 -13.77
CA GLY A 151 -9.78 24.28 -13.26
C GLY A 151 -9.98 25.34 -14.34
N SER A 152 -10.91 26.28 -14.12
CA SER A 152 -11.20 27.32 -15.10
C SER A 152 -10.01 28.29 -15.23
N GLU A 153 -9.10 28.04 -16.15
CA GLU A 153 -8.15 29.07 -16.59
C GLU A 153 -8.93 30.21 -17.28
N ASP A 154 -8.75 31.44 -16.80
CA ASP A 154 -9.33 32.63 -17.41
C ASP A 154 -8.77 32.79 -18.83
N GLY A 155 -9.64 32.63 -19.84
CA GLY A 155 -9.31 32.82 -21.26
C GLY A 155 -9.49 31.60 -22.16
N ASP A 156 -9.76 30.40 -21.63
CA ASP A 156 -10.11 29.24 -22.45
C ASP A 156 -11.60 29.26 -22.84
N HIS A 157 -11.84 29.35 -24.16
CA HIS A 157 -13.16 29.37 -24.80
C HIS A 157 -13.48 28.05 -25.52
N SER A 158 -12.73 26.98 -25.24
CA SER A 158 -12.98 25.63 -25.74
C SER A 158 -14.34 25.09 -25.27
N VAL A 159 -14.89 24.14 -26.03
CA VAL A 159 -16.15 23.46 -25.67
C VAL A 159 -15.93 22.57 -24.43
N GLU A 160 -14.73 22.03 -24.29
CA GLU A 160 -14.24 21.26 -23.15
C GLU A 160 -14.27 22.11 -21.86
N SER A 161 -13.77 23.35 -21.92
CA SER A 161 -13.84 24.33 -20.83
C SER A 161 -15.29 24.71 -20.49
N LEU A 162 -16.18 24.77 -21.48
CA LEU A 162 -17.60 24.99 -21.23
C LEU A 162 -18.20 23.86 -20.39
N TYR A 163 -17.97 22.59 -20.74
CA TYR A 163 -18.47 21.45 -19.95
C TYR A 163 -17.94 21.49 -18.51
N ALA A 164 -16.64 21.74 -18.31
CA ALA A 164 -16.06 21.88 -16.97
C ALA A 164 -16.72 23.01 -16.14
N LYS A 165 -17.04 24.15 -16.77
CA LYS A 165 -17.76 25.27 -16.14
C LYS A 165 -19.19 24.90 -15.79
N LEU A 166 -19.91 24.18 -16.66
CA LEU A 166 -21.29 23.75 -16.41
C LEU A 166 -21.37 22.78 -15.23
N ILE A 167 -20.46 21.79 -15.18
CA ILE A 167 -20.36 20.86 -14.04
C ILE A 167 -20.07 21.64 -12.75
N SER A 168 -19.03 22.47 -12.74
CA SER A 168 -18.64 23.28 -11.56
C SER A 168 -19.80 24.16 -11.08
N GLY A 169 -20.56 24.75 -12.01
CA GLY A 169 -21.71 25.58 -11.68
C GLY A 169 -22.91 24.82 -11.06
N SER A 170 -22.89 23.48 -11.06
CA SER A 170 -23.96 22.65 -10.47
C SER A 170 -23.70 22.27 -9.00
N GLU A 171 -22.51 22.57 -8.47
CA GLU A 171 -22.04 22.20 -7.12
C GLU A 171 -23.07 22.47 -6.01
N THR A 172 -23.58 23.71 -5.95
CA THR A 172 -24.51 24.14 -4.89
C THR A 172 -25.82 23.37 -4.96
N LEU A 173 -26.32 23.04 -6.16
CA LEU A 173 -27.55 22.26 -6.32
C LEU A 173 -27.38 20.84 -5.80
N PHE A 174 -26.26 20.19 -6.09
CA PHE A 174 -25.97 18.86 -5.53
C PHE A 174 -25.79 18.90 -4.01
N THR A 175 -25.14 19.94 -3.48
CA THR A 175 -24.98 20.13 -2.03
C THR A 175 -26.33 20.27 -1.32
N GLU A 176 -27.27 21.02 -1.88
CA GLU A 176 -28.64 21.16 -1.35
C GLU A 176 -29.50 19.91 -1.56
N ALA A 177 -29.22 19.16 -2.63
CA ALA A 177 -29.98 17.97 -2.98
C ALA A 177 -29.55 16.71 -2.20
N LEU A 178 -28.26 16.55 -1.91
CA LEU A 178 -27.70 15.31 -1.39
C LEU A 178 -27.06 15.52 -0.03
N LYS A 179 -27.51 14.76 0.96
CA LYS A 179 -26.89 14.79 2.28
C LYS A 179 -25.59 13.99 2.26
N PRO A 180 -24.54 14.44 2.94
CA PRO A 180 -23.26 13.73 3.03
C PRO A 180 -23.29 12.50 3.96
N THR A 181 -24.48 11.93 4.17
CA THR A 181 -24.77 10.64 4.83
C THR A 181 -25.51 9.67 3.90
N GLY A 182 -25.81 10.09 2.66
CA GLY A 182 -26.62 9.32 1.70
C GLY A 182 -28.12 9.60 1.79
N ASN A 183 -28.82 9.38 0.67
CA ASN A 183 -30.28 9.50 0.53
C ASN A 183 -30.84 8.29 -0.25
N PRO A 184 -31.04 7.11 0.38
CA PRO A 184 -31.44 5.89 -0.31
C PRO A 184 -32.74 6.01 -1.10
N GLU A 185 -33.68 6.82 -0.61
CA GLU A 185 -35.03 6.96 -1.18
C GLU A 185 -35.07 7.66 -2.54
N LEU A 186 -33.98 8.31 -2.96
CA LEU A 186 -33.94 9.08 -4.21
C LEU A 186 -33.63 8.22 -5.45
N PHE A 187 -33.30 6.94 -5.28
CA PHE A 187 -32.81 6.08 -6.36
C PHE A 187 -33.75 4.89 -6.57
N THR A 188 -34.60 4.99 -7.59
CA THR A 188 -35.60 3.98 -7.94
C THR A 188 -35.22 3.25 -9.23
N GLY A 189 -35.83 2.09 -9.49
CA GLY A 189 -35.58 1.29 -10.69
C GLY A 189 -34.97 -0.09 -10.41
N GLY A 190 -34.68 -0.81 -11.49
CA GLY A 190 -34.08 -2.14 -11.43
C GLY A 190 -32.59 -2.12 -11.07
N ARG A 191 -32.02 -3.31 -10.82
CA ARG A 191 -30.62 -3.52 -10.43
C ARG A 191 -29.64 -2.75 -11.32
N GLU A 192 -29.77 -2.89 -12.64
CA GLU A 192 -28.86 -2.28 -13.62
C GLU A 192 -28.92 -0.74 -13.58
N ALA A 193 -30.13 -0.17 -13.62
CA ALA A 193 -30.31 1.28 -13.55
C ALA A 193 -29.74 1.89 -12.26
N LYS A 194 -29.90 1.19 -11.12
CA LYS A 194 -29.29 1.60 -9.85
C LYS A 194 -27.76 1.60 -9.93
N LEU A 195 -27.15 0.57 -10.51
CA LEU A 195 -25.69 0.50 -10.65
C LEU A 195 -25.14 1.56 -11.60
N THR A 196 -25.81 1.80 -12.74
CA THR A 196 -25.44 2.90 -13.64
C THR A 196 -25.49 4.25 -12.93
N ALA A 197 -26.54 4.50 -12.16
CA ALA A 197 -26.63 5.73 -11.36
C ALA A 197 -25.51 5.80 -10.31
N ALA A 198 -25.14 4.69 -9.66
CA ALA A 198 -24.03 4.66 -8.72
C ALA A 198 -22.68 5.00 -9.38
N ASP A 199 -22.44 4.50 -10.59
CA ASP A 199 -21.22 4.80 -11.35
C ASP A 199 -21.15 6.28 -11.75
N ASP A 200 -22.26 6.86 -12.22
CA ASP A 200 -22.35 8.29 -12.53
C ASP A 200 -22.15 9.16 -11.27
N LEU A 201 -22.76 8.77 -10.14
CA LEU A 201 -22.55 9.43 -8.84
C LEU A 201 -21.09 9.40 -8.41
N VAL A 202 -20.39 8.28 -8.63
CA VAL A 202 -18.95 8.17 -8.32
C VAL A 202 -18.15 9.14 -9.18
N LYS A 203 -18.39 9.19 -10.49
CA LYS A 203 -17.67 10.08 -11.42
C LYS A 203 -17.86 11.55 -11.05
N VAL A 204 -19.12 11.97 -10.89
CA VAL A 204 -19.44 13.37 -10.54
C VAL A 204 -18.96 13.71 -9.13
N GLY A 205 -19.08 12.78 -8.18
CA GLY A 205 -18.57 12.94 -6.82
C GLY A 205 -17.04 13.09 -6.77
N ALA A 206 -16.31 12.28 -7.54
CA ALA A 206 -14.86 12.37 -7.65
C ALA A 206 -14.41 13.69 -8.29
N PHE A 207 -15.11 14.18 -9.32
CA PHE A 207 -14.85 15.49 -9.90
C PHE A 207 -14.93 16.61 -8.84
N PHE A 208 -16.00 16.63 -8.04
CA PHE A 208 -16.14 17.65 -6.99
C PHE A 208 -15.13 17.49 -5.85
N ALA A 209 -14.62 16.28 -5.60
CA ALA A 209 -13.61 16.05 -4.56
C ALA A 209 -12.29 16.79 -4.84
N MET A 210 -11.99 17.09 -6.11
CA MET A 210 -10.76 17.77 -6.54
C MET A 210 -10.68 19.24 -6.11
N ASN A 211 -11.79 19.84 -5.66
CA ASN A 211 -11.86 21.24 -5.24
C ASN A 211 -12.38 21.36 -3.80
N GLU A 212 -11.75 22.22 -2.99
CA GLU A 212 -12.19 22.56 -1.62
C GLU A 212 -13.67 22.94 -1.54
N LYS A 213 -14.17 23.72 -2.51
CA LYS A 213 -15.58 24.16 -2.51
C LYS A 213 -16.56 23.02 -2.77
N GLY A 214 -16.12 21.99 -3.50
CA GLY A 214 -16.95 20.86 -3.92
C GLY A 214 -17.13 19.76 -2.87
N LEU A 215 -16.52 19.86 -1.69
CA LEU A 215 -16.48 18.74 -0.73
C LEU A 215 -17.85 18.26 -0.26
N TYR A 216 -18.79 19.17 -0.01
CA TYR A 216 -20.13 18.79 0.42
C TYR A 216 -20.93 18.10 -0.69
N ALA A 217 -20.84 18.60 -1.93
CA ALA A 217 -21.44 17.96 -3.09
C ALA A 217 -20.85 16.56 -3.29
N SER A 218 -19.52 16.45 -3.25
CA SER A 218 -18.77 15.21 -3.37
C SER A 218 -19.21 14.18 -2.31
N ALA A 219 -19.24 14.58 -1.04
CA ALA A 219 -19.66 13.72 0.05
C ALA A 219 -21.10 13.23 -0.13
N GLY A 220 -22.03 14.08 -0.57
CA GLY A 220 -23.42 13.70 -0.84
C GLY A 220 -23.56 12.70 -2.00
N LEU A 221 -22.83 12.92 -3.09
CA LEU A 221 -22.80 12.05 -4.27
C LEU A 221 -22.19 10.68 -3.95
N LEU A 222 -20.99 10.66 -3.35
CA LEU A 222 -20.27 9.43 -3.01
C LEU A 222 -20.99 8.63 -1.92
N SER A 223 -21.60 9.28 -0.92
CA SER A 223 -22.41 8.57 0.09
C SER A 223 -23.66 7.93 -0.52
N SER A 224 -24.27 8.59 -1.52
CA SER A 224 -25.40 8.05 -2.26
C SER A 224 -24.98 6.84 -3.10
N ALA A 225 -23.84 6.91 -3.79
CA ALA A 225 -23.28 5.76 -4.50
C ALA A 225 -22.99 4.58 -3.56
N LEU A 226 -22.39 4.85 -2.39
CA LEU A 226 -22.11 3.83 -1.38
C LEU A 226 -23.40 3.14 -0.94
N THR A 227 -24.44 3.91 -0.65
CA THR A 227 -25.75 3.40 -0.24
C THR A 227 -26.36 2.48 -1.30
N ILE A 228 -26.31 2.89 -2.57
CA ILE A 228 -26.82 2.07 -3.68
C ILE A 228 -26.02 0.77 -3.83
N ARG A 229 -24.68 0.85 -3.81
CA ARG A 229 -23.83 -0.34 -3.97
C ARG A 229 -23.99 -1.31 -2.79
N ARG A 230 -24.14 -0.82 -1.55
CA ARG A 230 -24.50 -1.64 -0.39
C ARG A 230 -25.82 -2.38 -0.59
N GLU A 231 -26.87 -1.68 -1.04
CA GLU A 231 -28.19 -2.28 -1.28
C GLU A 231 -28.15 -3.35 -2.38
N VAL A 232 -27.43 -3.07 -3.48
CA VAL A 232 -27.50 -3.88 -4.70
C VAL A 232 -26.45 -4.98 -4.77
N LEU A 233 -25.22 -4.69 -4.34
CA LEU A 233 -24.07 -5.58 -4.42
C LEU A 233 -23.72 -6.23 -3.08
N GLY A 234 -24.07 -5.57 -1.97
CA GLY A 234 -23.69 -5.96 -0.61
C GLY A 234 -22.46 -5.21 -0.11
N ASP A 235 -22.25 -5.23 1.22
CA ASP A 235 -21.16 -4.53 1.90
C ASP A 235 -19.76 -5.05 1.51
N ASP A 236 -19.65 -6.36 1.27
CA ASP A 236 -18.37 -7.02 0.97
C ASP A 236 -17.95 -6.93 -0.50
N HIS A 237 -18.80 -6.37 -1.38
CA HIS A 237 -18.49 -6.30 -2.80
C HIS A 237 -17.38 -5.29 -3.07
N GLN A 238 -16.41 -5.63 -3.92
CA GLN A 238 -15.23 -4.79 -4.17
C GLN A 238 -15.60 -3.35 -4.58
N ASP A 239 -16.59 -3.19 -5.46
CA ASP A 239 -17.05 -1.85 -5.87
C ASP A 239 -17.70 -1.06 -4.73
N THR A 240 -18.30 -1.72 -3.75
CA THR A 240 -18.82 -1.06 -2.53
C THR A 240 -17.66 -0.59 -1.66
N VAL A 241 -16.71 -1.49 -1.40
CA VAL A 241 -15.52 -1.23 -0.56
C VAL A 241 -14.67 -0.11 -1.13
N GLN A 242 -14.44 -0.09 -2.45
CA GLN A 242 -13.59 0.92 -3.10
C GLN A 242 -14.13 2.35 -3.01
N ILE A 243 -15.42 2.57 -2.71
CA ILE A 243 -15.93 3.93 -2.49
C ILE A 243 -15.27 4.57 -1.25
N ALA A 244 -14.85 3.76 -0.27
CA ALA A 244 -14.13 4.26 0.90
C ALA A 244 -12.86 5.05 0.52
N LEU A 245 -12.16 4.64 -0.54
CA LEU A 245 -10.94 5.30 -1.02
C LEU A 245 -11.18 6.71 -1.59
N MET A 246 -12.43 7.03 -1.96
CA MET A 246 -12.80 8.36 -2.47
C MET A 246 -13.52 9.19 -1.41
N LEU A 247 -14.44 8.58 -0.65
CA LEU A 247 -15.24 9.28 0.34
C LEU A 247 -14.49 9.54 1.65
N GLY A 248 -13.55 8.68 2.02
CA GLY A 248 -12.74 8.86 3.23
C GLY A 248 -11.88 10.13 3.22
N PRO A 249 -11.10 10.41 2.16
CA PRO A 249 -10.33 11.66 2.07
C PRO A 249 -11.22 12.91 2.03
N VAL A 250 -12.41 12.79 1.45
CA VAL A 250 -13.42 13.86 1.45
C VAL A 250 -13.88 14.14 2.89
N TYR A 251 -14.17 13.12 3.69
CA TYR A 251 -14.51 13.29 5.10
C TYR A 251 -13.36 13.86 5.93
N GLN A 252 -12.12 13.43 5.70
CA GLN A 252 -10.92 14.00 6.36
C GLN A 252 -10.78 15.50 6.08
N ARG A 253 -10.88 15.92 4.81
CA ARG A 253 -10.85 17.35 4.42
C ARG A 253 -12.00 18.16 5.00
N MET A 254 -13.14 17.54 5.26
CA MET A 254 -14.28 18.15 5.96
C MET A 254 -14.15 18.13 7.50
N ASN A 255 -13.05 17.59 8.04
CA ASN A 255 -12.83 17.35 9.47
C ASN A 255 -13.91 16.45 10.11
N ARG A 256 -14.46 15.52 9.33
CA ARG A 256 -15.41 14.48 9.76
C ARG A 256 -14.67 13.16 10.03
N LEU A 257 -13.72 13.19 10.95
CA LEU A 257 -12.78 12.08 11.18
C LEU A 257 -13.47 10.80 11.65
N ASP A 258 -14.51 10.89 12.47
CA ASP A 258 -15.27 9.72 12.94
C ASP A 258 -16.02 9.01 11.80
N ASP A 259 -16.47 9.76 10.79
CA ASP A 259 -17.12 9.18 9.62
C ASP A 259 -16.09 8.51 8.69
N ALA A 260 -14.90 9.11 8.57
CA ALA A 260 -13.78 8.51 7.83
C ALA A 260 -13.29 7.21 8.50
N GLU A 261 -13.12 7.22 9.83
CA GLU A 261 -12.73 6.05 10.62
C GLU A 261 -13.69 4.89 10.40
N ARG A 262 -15.01 5.12 10.60
CA ARG A 262 -16.03 4.07 10.40
C ARG A 262 -16.00 3.52 8.98
N LEU A 263 -15.90 4.40 7.99
CA LEU A 263 -15.88 4.02 6.58
C LEU A 263 -14.66 3.15 6.24
N TYR A 264 -13.47 3.50 6.74
CA TYR A 264 -12.26 2.71 6.52
C TYR A 264 -12.25 1.41 7.32
N LEU A 265 -12.82 1.37 8.53
CA LEU A 265 -12.98 0.14 9.31
C LEU A 265 -13.92 -0.86 8.61
N ASP A 266 -15.07 -0.38 8.13
CA ASP A 266 -16.01 -1.19 7.35
C ASP A 266 -15.30 -1.78 6.10
N ALA A 267 -14.55 -0.94 5.38
CA ALA A 267 -13.82 -1.34 4.19
C ALA A 267 -12.69 -2.33 4.50
N PHE A 268 -11.96 -2.13 5.61
CA PHE A 268 -10.93 -3.04 6.09
C PHE A 268 -11.51 -4.43 6.37
N HIS A 269 -12.60 -4.52 7.14
CA HIS A 269 -13.21 -5.81 7.47
C HIS A 269 -13.83 -6.53 6.27
N ALA A 270 -14.46 -5.78 5.37
CA ALA A 270 -14.97 -6.32 4.10
C ALA A 270 -13.83 -6.91 3.26
N GLN A 271 -12.71 -6.17 3.12
CA GLN A 271 -11.54 -6.62 2.38
C GLN A 271 -10.86 -7.81 3.05
N GLU A 272 -10.77 -7.82 4.38
CA GLU A 272 -10.19 -8.92 5.18
C GLU A 272 -11.00 -10.20 4.98
N LYS A 273 -12.33 -10.10 5.00
CA LYS A 273 -13.23 -11.23 4.74
C LYS A 273 -13.09 -11.76 3.31
N ALA A 274 -12.90 -10.87 2.34
CA ALA A 274 -12.80 -11.24 0.92
C ALA A 274 -11.44 -11.81 0.50
N LYS A 275 -10.33 -11.31 1.09
CA LYS A 275 -8.95 -11.63 0.67
C LYS A 275 -8.13 -12.36 1.73
N GLY A 276 -8.64 -12.48 2.95
CA GLY A 276 -7.94 -13.04 4.09
C GLY A 276 -7.06 -12.03 4.82
N ALA A 277 -6.80 -12.29 6.10
CA ALA A 277 -6.09 -11.38 7.01
C ALA A 277 -4.64 -11.07 6.62
N ASN A 278 -4.02 -11.84 5.71
CA ASN A 278 -2.63 -11.66 5.26
C ASN A 278 -2.51 -10.97 3.89
N SER A 279 -3.61 -10.43 3.36
CA SER A 279 -3.65 -9.78 2.05
C SER A 279 -2.88 -8.44 2.08
N PRO A 280 -1.89 -8.23 1.17
CA PRO A 280 -1.19 -6.95 1.04
C PRO A 280 -2.14 -5.79 0.74
N GLU A 281 -3.29 -6.05 0.13
CA GLU A 281 -4.32 -5.06 -0.18
C GLU A 281 -4.95 -4.45 1.08
N LEU A 282 -4.85 -5.10 2.26
CA LEU A 282 -5.27 -4.52 3.54
C LEU A 282 -4.38 -3.35 3.98
N SER A 283 -3.13 -3.30 3.51
CA SER A 283 -2.18 -2.24 3.87
C SER A 283 -2.67 -0.84 3.52
N LEU A 284 -3.44 -0.71 2.44
CA LEU A 284 -4.01 0.56 2.02
C LEU A 284 -5.01 1.09 3.07
N TYR A 285 -5.96 0.25 3.50
CA TYR A 285 -6.95 0.64 4.50
C TYR A 285 -6.33 0.83 5.89
N ILE A 286 -5.32 0.02 6.25
CA ILE A 286 -4.57 0.21 7.50
C ILE A 286 -3.87 1.57 7.53
N LYS A 287 -3.23 1.95 6.42
CA LYS A 287 -2.57 3.25 6.29
C LYS A 287 -3.56 4.39 6.44
N LEU A 288 -4.70 4.32 5.75
CA LEU A 288 -5.76 5.34 5.82
C LEU A 288 -6.35 5.46 7.23
N LEU A 289 -6.53 4.35 7.95
CA LEU A 289 -6.95 4.35 9.36
C LEU A 289 -5.91 4.96 10.29
N ALA A 290 -4.63 4.66 10.07
CA ALA A 290 -3.54 5.24 10.86
C ALA A 290 -3.47 6.76 10.69
N GLU A 291 -3.64 7.27 9.46
CA GLU A 291 -3.72 8.70 9.15
C GLU A 291 -4.90 9.37 9.89
N VAL A 292 -6.10 8.76 9.87
CA VAL A 292 -7.27 9.27 10.61
C VAL A 292 -7.01 9.29 12.12
N TYR A 293 -6.40 8.25 12.69
CA TYR A 293 -6.03 8.22 14.11
C TYR A 293 -5.00 9.29 14.46
N GLU A 294 -4.01 9.55 13.60
CA GLU A 294 -3.07 10.67 13.81
C GLU A 294 -3.79 12.02 13.81
N GLU A 295 -4.69 12.27 12.85
CA GLU A 295 -5.51 13.49 12.79
C GLU A 295 -6.43 13.65 14.02
N GLN A 296 -6.91 12.55 14.60
CA GLN A 296 -7.68 12.53 15.87
C GLN A 296 -6.79 12.66 17.12
N GLY A 297 -5.46 12.63 17.01
CA GLY A 297 -4.53 12.65 18.14
C GLY A 297 -4.33 11.30 18.86
N ARG A 298 -4.74 10.19 18.24
CA ARG A 298 -4.69 8.80 18.74
C ARG A 298 -3.41 8.07 18.31
N ALA A 299 -2.24 8.63 18.68
CA ALA A 299 -0.93 8.15 18.23
C ALA A 299 -0.63 6.67 18.55
N THR A 300 -1.11 6.16 19.70
CA THR A 300 -0.89 4.75 20.09
C THR A 300 -1.60 3.77 19.16
N GLU A 301 -2.81 4.11 18.71
CA GLU A 301 -3.60 3.26 17.81
C GLU A 301 -3.05 3.32 16.39
N ALA A 302 -2.59 4.50 15.95
CA ALA A 302 -1.87 4.65 14.69
C ALA A 302 -0.55 3.84 14.68
N GLN A 303 0.20 3.84 15.79
CA GLN A 303 1.41 3.03 15.91
C GLN A 303 1.11 1.53 15.82
N ALA A 304 0.08 1.06 16.51
CA ALA A 304 -0.32 -0.36 16.47
C ALA A 304 -0.71 -0.80 15.04
N LEU A 305 -1.44 0.04 14.30
CA LEU A 305 -1.78 -0.21 12.90
C LEU A 305 -0.53 -0.24 11.99
N ASN A 306 0.40 0.68 12.19
CA ASN A 306 1.67 0.71 11.45
C ASN A 306 2.53 -0.53 11.73
N GLU A 307 2.56 -1.02 12.97
CA GLU A 307 3.23 -2.28 13.33
C GLU A 307 2.57 -3.50 12.69
N HIS A 308 1.23 -3.53 12.64
CA HIS A 308 0.47 -4.58 11.95
C HIS A 308 0.74 -4.56 10.44
N MET A 309 0.73 -3.39 9.80
CA MET A 309 1.08 -3.22 8.39
C MET A 309 2.51 -3.71 8.10
N ARG A 310 3.48 -3.39 8.98
CA ARG A 310 4.86 -3.89 8.85
C ARG A 310 4.92 -5.42 8.94
N ALA A 311 4.11 -6.05 9.79
CA ALA A 311 4.02 -7.51 9.86
C ALA A 311 3.48 -8.12 8.55
N LEU A 312 2.36 -7.58 8.04
CA LEU A 312 1.78 -8.02 6.77
C LEU A 312 2.77 -7.91 5.60
N PHE A 313 3.50 -6.79 5.51
CA PHE A 313 4.48 -6.60 4.45
C PHE A 313 5.73 -7.49 4.59
N ARG A 314 6.16 -7.81 5.82
CA ARG A 314 7.22 -8.80 6.03
C ARG A 314 6.81 -10.16 5.46
N ASP A 315 5.58 -10.58 5.73
CA ASP A 315 5.07 -11.89 5.30
C ASP A 315 4.80 -11.92 3.78
N ALA A 316 4.20 -10.86 3.24
CA ALA A 316 3.89 -10.73 1.82
C ALA A 316 5.12 -10.55 0.92
N PHE A 317 6.01 -9.60 1.22
CA PHE A 317 7.17 -9.31 0.38
C PHE A 317 8.34 -10.27 0.59
N GLY A 318 8.38 -11.00 1.70
CA GLY A 318 9.21 -12.21 1.81
C GLY A 318 8.87 -13.19 0.68
N SER A 319 7.58 -13.49 0.51
CA SER A 319 7.09 -14.38 -0.54
C SER A 319 7.27 -13.85 -1.99
N GLN A 320 7.29 -12.52 -2.18
CA GLN A 320 7.42 -11.89 -3.51
C GLN A 320 8.88 -11.66 -3.95
N ARG A 321 9.79 -11.34 -3.01
CA ARG A 321 11.25 -11.30 -3.29
C ARG A 321 11.76 -12.64 -3.79
N TYR A 322 11.19 -13.72 -3.29
CA TYR A 322 11.44 -15.08 -3.74
C TYR A 322 11.17 -15.28 -5.25
N ALA A 323 10.13 -14.66 -5.81
CA ALA A 323 9.79 -14.79 -7.23
C ALA A 323 10.68 -13.94 -8.16
N ALA A 324 11.06 -12.72 -7.74
CA ALA A 324 11.87 -11.80 -8.55
C ALA A 324 13.35 -12.22 -8.67
N ASN A 325 13.89 -12.90 -7.66
CA ASN A 325 15.27 -13.40 -7.66
C ASN A 325 15.50 -14.59 -8.61
N ARG A 326 14.45 -15.10 -9.26
CA ARG A 326 14.53 -16.24 -10.20
C ARG A 326 15.10 -15.89 -11.58
N VAL A 327 15.16 -14.59 -11.94
CA VAL A 327 15.36 -14.14 -13.34
C VAL A 327 16.75 -13.55 -13.63
N ARG A 328 17.58 -13.23 -12.62
CA ARG A 328 18.98 -12.80 -12.84
C ARG A 328 19.93 -13.90 -12.43
N ASP A 329 20.50 -14.58 -13.42
CA ASP A 329 21.61 -15.51 -13.25
C ASP A 329 22.86 -14.74 -12.77
N ARG A 330 23.14 -14.82 -11.46
CA ARG A 330 24.41 -14.38 -10.83
C ARG A 330 25.14 -15.55 -10.18
N ARG A 331 24.94 -16.78 -10.68
CA ARG A 331 25.37 -18.04 -10.03
C ARG A 331 26.89 -18.30 -10.04
N LEU A 332 27.72 -17.31 -10.36
CA LEU A 332 29.16 -17.49 -10.61
C LEU A 332 30.07 -16.54 -9.82
N ASP A 333 29.53 -15.58 -9.07
CA ASP A 333 30.32 -14.46 -8.52
C ASP A 333 30.29 -14.36 -6.98
N ILE A 334 29.74 -15.34 -6.26
CA ILE A 334 29.33 -15.10 -4.86
C ILE A 334 29.80 -16.26 -3.95
N ASP A 335 31.01 -16.74 -4.17
CA ASP A 335 31.55 -17.88 -3.43
C ASP A 335 31.95 -17.55 -1.97
N ARG A 336 31.68 -18.54 -1.11
CA ARG A 336 32.01 -18.74 0.31
C ARG A 336 33.17 -17.89 0.89
N PRO A 337 33.03 -17.26 2.08
CA PRO A 337 34.11 -16.47 2.70
C PRO A 337 35.39 -17.25 3.01
N VAL A 338 35.32 -18.59 2.99
CA VAL A 338 36.47 -19.49 3.14
C VAL A 338 36.30 -20.66 2.17
N SER A 339 37.24 -20.80 1.22
CA SER A 339 37.20 -21.84 0.17
C SER A 339 38.59 -22.17 -0.36
N MET A 340 38.69 -23.10 -1.31
CA MET A 340 39.95 -23.36 -2.02
C MET A 340 40.51 -22.12 -2.72
N GLN A 341 39.64 -21.19 -3.13
CA GLN A 341 40.01 -19.94 -3.78
C GLN A 341 40.29 -18.81 -2.77
N PHE A 342 39.71 -18.91 -1.57
CA PHE A 342 39.84 -17.91 -0.49
C PHE A 342 40.29 -18.57 0.83
N PRO A 343 41.55 -19.01 0.94
CA PRO A 343 42.05 -19.59 2.17
C PRO A 343 42.34 -18.51 3.23
N LEU A 344 41.92 -18.77 4.46
CA LEU A 344 42.31 -17.98 5.63
C LEU A 344 43.81 -18.14 5.92
N SER A 345 44.44 -17.05 6.35
CA SER A 345 45.83 -17.08 6.78
C SER A 345 46.01 -18.00 7.99
N ALA A 346 47.23 -18.52 8.17
CA ALA A 346 47.57 -19.31 9.35
C ALA A 346 47.44 -18.53 10.67
N SER A 347 47.45 -17.19 10.61
CA SER A 347 47.28 -16.29 11.75
C SER A 347 45.84 -15.85 11.99
N TYR A 348 44.87 -16.27 11.17
CA TYR A 348 43.48 -15.88 11.33
C TYR A 348 42.89 -16.45 12.63
N ALA A 349 42.44 -15.57 13.51
CA ALA A 349 41.71 -15.90 14.72
C ALA A 349 40.61 -14.84 14.94
N PRO A 350 39.33 -15.24 15.04
CA PRO A 350 38.27 -14.31 15.39
C PRO A 350 38.47 -13.75 16.80
N THR A 351 38.28 -12.45 16.98
CA THR A 351 38.48 -11.76 18.26
C THR A 351 37.31 -11.89 19.23
N ASP A 352 36.15 -12.32 18.75
CA ASP A 352 34.88 -12.45 19.48
C ASP A 352 34.50 -13.92 19.75
N LEU A 353 35.49 -14.81 19.90
CA LEU A 353 35.24 -16.19 20.29
C LEU A 353 34.78 -16.28 21.75
N ILE A 354 33.72 -17.05 21.97
CA ILE A 354 33.10 -17.28 23.27
C ILE A 354 32.87 -18.78 23.50
N ARG A 355 32.92 -19.21 24.76
CA ARG A 355 32.61 -20.60 25.13
C ARG A 355 31.12 -20.86 24.96
N ALA A 356 30.76 -21.89 24.20
CA ALA A 356 29.36 -22.22 23.92
C ALA A 356 28.54 -22.48 25.19
N VAL A 357 29.17 -23.08 26.22
CA VAL A 357 28.54 -23.34 27.53
C VAL A 357 28.09 -22.08 28.26
N SER A 358 28.72 -20.93 28.01
CA SER A 358 28.32 -19.66 28.62
C SER A 358 26.94 -19.20 28.15
N TYR A 359 26.43 -19.77 27.05
CA TYR A 359 25.13 -19.47 26.46
C TYR A 359 24.16 -20.64 26.54
N SER A 360 24.36 -21.54 27.52
CA SER A 360 23.51 -22.71 27.74
C SER A 360 23.46 -23.69 26.55
N ILE A 361 24.40 -23.61 25.61
CA ILE A 361 24.53 -24.57 24.53
C ILE A 361 25.11 -25.88 25.10
N PRO A 362 24.40 -27.01 25.01
CA PRO A 362 24.90 -28.29 25.50
C PRO A 362 26.04 -28.77 24.61
N ILE A 363 27.14 -29.26 25.22
CA ILE A 363 28.37 -29.60 24.52
C ILE A 363 28.73 -31.08 24.65
N SER A 364 29.45 -31.63 23.65
CA SER A 364 29.85 -33.05 23.62
C SER A 364 31.29 -33.31 24.08
N LYS A 365 32.08 -32.28 24.36
CA LYS A 365 33.51 -32.37 24.77
C LYS A 365 33.76 -31.52 26.03
N SER A 366 35.01 -31.46 26.50
CA SER A 366 35.39 -30.56 27.60
C SER A 366 35.23 -29.09 27.17
N PRO A 367 34.67 -28.20 28.01
CA PRO A 367 34.43 -26.80 27.68
C PRO A 367 35.71 -25.98 27.41
N ASP A 368 36.87 -26.50 27.79
CA ASP A 368 38.17 -25.84 27.58
C ASP A 368 38.81 -26.15 26.21
N VAL A 369 38.21 -27.04 25.41
CA VAL A 369 38.67 -27.34 24.05
C VAL A 369 38.14 -26.28 23.09
N GLU A 370 38.98 -25.78 22.18
CA GLU A 370 38.61 -24.73 21.22
C GLU A 370 37.37 -25.07 20.37
N GLU A 371 37.17 -26.35 20.05
CA GLU A 371 35.99 -26.85 19.34
C GLU A 371 34.67 -26.53 20.06
N MET A 372 34.70 -26.25 21.36
CA MET A 372 33.53 -25.85 22.16
C MET A 372 33.35 -24.33 22.23
N THR A 373 34.06 -23.58 21.38
CA THR A 373 33.88 -22.14 21.20
C THR A 373 33.18 -21.83 19.88
N VAL A 374 32.43 -20.73 19.84
CA VAL A 374 31.78 -20.18 18.64
C VAL A 374 32.03 -18.66 18.62
N ARG A 375 31.78 -17.99 17.49
CA ARG A 375 31.77 -16.52 17.48
C ARG A 375 30.52 -15.99 18.16
N LEU A 376 30.64 -14.80 18.76
CA LEU A 376 29.49 -14.07 19.26
C LEU A 376 28.58 -13.64 18.10
N ALA A 377 29.14 -13.00 17.07
CA ALA A 377 28.41 -12.57 15.87
C ALA A 377 27.06 -11.89 16.20
N ALA A 378 27.13 -10.81 17.00
CA ALA A 378 25.96 -10.02 17.40
C ALA A 378 25.39 -9.22 16.21
N ASP A 379 24.07 -9.09 16.15
CA ASP A 379 23.43 -8.17 15.20
C ASP A 379 23.64 -6.71 15.68
N PRO A 380 24.15 -5.81 14.81
CA PRO A 380 24.57 -4.47 15.23
C PRO A 380 23.41 -3.55 15.67
N ASP A 381 22.17 -3.89 15.30
CA ASP A 381 20.97 -3.06 15.52
C ASP A 381 20.01 -3.63 16.60
N GLU A 382 20.39 -4.71 17.30
CA GLU A 382 19.54 -5.38 18.29
C GLU A 382 20.25 -5.55 19.65
N ASP A 383 19.51 -5.88 20.73
CA ASP A 383 20.13 -6.09 22.06
C ASP A 383 21.16 -7.23 21.97
N PRO A 384 22.46 -6.96 22.21
CA PRO A 384 23.51 -7.96 22.09
C PRO A 384 23.33 -9.16 23.03
N ARG A 385 22.48 -9.06 24.06
CA ARG A 385 22.18 -10.15 25.00
C ARG A 385 21.16 -11.14 24.46
N GLU A 386 20.39 -10.77 23.44
CA GLU A 386 19.29 -11.59 22.89
C GLU A 386 19.48 -11.88 21.39
N SER A 387 20.32 -11.11 20.71
CA SER A 387 20.46 -11.16 19.24
C SER A 387 21.89 -11.46 18.79
N ASN A 388 22.35 -12.68 19.08
CA ASN A 388 23.65 -13.17 18.67
C ASN A 388 23.60 -14.67 18.31
N MET A 389 24.63 -15.16 17.60
CA MET A 389 24.71 -16.55 17.14
C MET A 389 24.52 -17.59 18.27
N PRO A 390 25.23 -17.50 19.42
CA PRO A 390 25.13 -18.54 20.44
C PRO A 390 23.76 -18.60 21.13
N VAL A 391 23.11 -17.45 21.38
CA VAL A 391 21.72 -17.42 21.89
C VAL A 391 20.78 -18.12 20.91
N ARG A 392 20.89 -17.81 19.62
CA ARG A 392 20.05 -18.40 18.56
C ARG A 392 20.26 -19.90 18.42
N LEU A 393 21.51 -20.37 18.51
CA LEU A 393 21.82 -21.79 18.50
C LEU A 393 21.24 -22.51 19.72
N ALA A 394 21.34 -21.91 20.91
CA ALA A 394 20.76 -22.47 22.13
C ALA A 394 19.22 -22.59 22.03
N GLN A 395 18.56 -21.56 21.49
CA GLN A 395 17.12 -21.57 21.26
C GLN A 395 16.70 -22.66 20.26
N LEU A 396 17.40 -22.78 19.13
CA LEU A 396 17.13 -23.82 18.13
C LEU A 396 17.32 -25.23 18.71
N ILE A 397 18.41 -25.46 19.45
CA ILE A 397 18.65 -26.74 20.14
C ILE A 397 17.55 -27.04 21.15
N SER A 398 17.12 -26.03 21.92
CA SER A 398 16.04 -26.18 22.90
C SER A 398 14.72 -26.57 22.24
N LEU A 399 14.34 -25.86 21.16
CA LEU A 399 13.17 -26.15 20.35
C LEU A 399 13.21 -27.58 19.81
N CYS A 400 14.30 -27.95 19.12
CA CYS A 400 14.39 -29.26 18.50
C CYS A 400 14.53 -30.40 19.50
N ARG A 401 15.06 -30.14 20.70
CA ARG A 401 15.05 -31.13 21.79
C ARG A 401 13.64 -31.36 22.30
N ALA A 402 12.86 -30.30 22.47
CA ALA A 402 11.47 -30.40 22.93
C ALA A 402 10.59 -31.14 21.90
N ASP A 403 10.83 -30.93 20.61
CA ASP A 403 10.09 -31.56 19.52
C ASP A 403 10.51 -33.03 19.28
N SER A 404 11.81 -33.30 19.19
CA SER A 404 12.33 -34.63 18.85
C SER A 404 12.39 -35.60 20.04
N GLY A 405 12.57 -35.08 21.26
CA GLY A 405 12.96 -35.85 22.45
C GLY A 405 14.41 -36.34 22.45
N GLU A 406 15.23 -35.95 21.47
CA GLU A 406 16.60 -36.44 21.31
C GLU A 406 17.62 -35.59 22.09
N ARG A 407 18.72 -36.22 22.51
CA ARG A 407 19.83 -35.50 23.15
C ARG A 407 20.70 -34.82 22.10
N ILE A 408 20.54 -33.50 21.98
CA ILE A 408 21.25 -32.66 21.01
C ILE A 408 22.39 -31.90 21.70
N SER A 409 23.59 -31.87 21.12
CA SER A 409 24.72 -31.07 21.62
C SER A 409 25.63 -30.57 20.50
N LEU A 410 26.40 -29.51 20.77
CA LEU A 410 27.46 -29.01 19.89
C LEU A 410 28.66 -29.97 19.91
N ARG A 411 29.09 -30.40 18.73
CA ARG A 411 30.26 -31.28 18.50
C ARG A 411 31.52 -30.51 18.17
N SER A 412 31.38 -29.42 17.43
CA SER A 412 32.48 -28.59 16.93
C SER A 412 31.96 -27.25 16.44
N GLY A 413 32.45 -26.16 17.01
CA GLY A 413 32.19 -24.78 16.59
C GLY A 413 33.39 -24.23 15.84
N TYR A 414 34.33 -23.61 16.55
CA TYR A 414 35.58 -23.07 16.01
C TYR A 414 36.72 -24.09 16.01
N ARG A 415 37.56 -24.05 14.97
CA ARG A 415 38.84 -24.79 14.91
C ARG A 415 39.95 -23.88 14.40
N ALA A 416 41.06 -23.79 15.14
CA ALA A 416 42.20 -22.99 14.70
C ALA A 416 42.92 -23.64 13.50
N TYR A 417 43.72 -22.85 12.78
CA TYR A 417 44.49 -23.34 11.63
C TYR A 417 45.40 -24.52 12.00
N ALA A 418 46.08 -24.45 13.16
CA ALA A 418 46.97 -25.52 13.64
C ALA A 418 46.21 -26.82 13.88
N THR A 419 45.06 -26.75 14.57
CA THR A 419 44.19 -27.90 14.83
C THR A 419 43.63 -28.48 13.54
N GLN A 420 43.21 -27.62 12.60
CA GLN A 420 42.75 -28.06 11.28
C GLN A 420 43.87 -28.77 10.52
N LYS A 421 45.10 -28.28 10.59
CA LYS A 421 46.27 -28.90 9.96
C LYS A 421 46.54 -30.29 10.52
N GLU A 422 46.49 -30.45 11.84
CA GLU A 422 46.66 -31.75 12.49
C GLU A 422 45.54 -32.72 12.14
N LEU A 423 44.29 -32.25 12.11
CA LEU A 423 43.17 -33.09 11.70
C LEU A 423 43.29 -33.51 10.22
N TYR A 424 43.60 -32.57 9.34
CA TYR A 424 43.79 -32.84 7.92
C TYR A 424 44.95 -33.82 7.68
N ALA A 425 46.04 -33.71 8.44
CA ALA A 425 47.14 -34.68 8.36
C ALA A 425 46.73 -36.09 8.78
N ARG A 426 45.83 -36.22 9.77
CA ARG A 426 45.34 -37.51 10.27
C ARG A 426 44.33 -38.18 9.34
N ILE A 427 43.33 -37.42 8.86
CA ILE A 427 42.16 -37.99 8.17
C ILE A 427 41.83 -37.34 6.82
N GLY A 428 42.61 -36.36 6.36
CA GLY A 428 42.35 -35.66 5.09
C GLY A 428 42.38 -36.57 3.86
N LYS A 429 43.10 -37.71 3.91
CA LYS A 429 43.08 -38.72 2.84
C LYS A 429 41.71 -39.39 2.64
N LEU A 430 40.81 -39.29 3.62
CA LEU A 430 39.45 -39.81 3.53
C LEU A 430 38.50 -38.87 2.78
N GLY A 431 38.94 -37.66 2.43
CA GLY A 431 38.12 -36.69 1.69
C GLY A 431 37.00 -36.01 2.51
N THR A 432 36.93 -36.28 3.82
CA THR A 432 35.89 -35.77 4.75
C THR A 432 36.30 -34.53 5.54
N VAL A 433 37.49 -33.97 5.27
CA VAL A 433 38.03 -32.81 5.97
C VAL A 433 38.75 -31.90 4.97
N THR A 434 38.50 -30.59 5.06
CA THR A 434 39.15 -29.59 4.22
C THR A 434 40.58 -29.25 4.66
N PRO A 435 41.45 -28.80 3.74
CA PRO A 435 42.79 -28.30 4.10
C PRO A 435 42.74 -27.16 5.13
N PRO A 436 43.81 -26.96 5.92
CA PRO A 436 43.89 -25.79 6.79
C PRO A 436 43.86 -24.50 5.98
N GLY A 437 43.10 -23.53 6.45
CA GLY A 437 42.77 -22.29 5.73
C GLY A 437 41.44 -22.39 4.99
N VAL A 438 40.90 -23.57 4.75
CA VAL A 438 39.70 -23.79 3.91
C VAL A 438 38.47 -24.23 4.71
N SER A 439 38.62 -24.51 6.01
CA SER A 439 37.52 -25.00 6.85
C SER A 439 36.58 -23.90 7.30
N GLU A 440 35.26 -24.08 7.15
CA GLU A 440 34.26 -23.15 7.68
C GLU A 440 34.36 -23.02 9.21
N HIS A 441 34.80 -24.06 9.92
CA HIS A 441 35.04 -23.98 11.37
C HIS A 441 36.13 -22.98 11.75
N GLN A 442 37.08 -22.67 10.85
CA GLN A 442 38.06 -21.64 11.12
C GLN A 442 37.44 -20.25 11.19
N THR A 443 36.21 -20.06 10.68
CA THR A 443 35.46 -18.80 10.86
C THR A 443 34.82 -18.70 12.24
N GLY A 444 34.61 -19.83 12.95
CA GLY A 444 33.85 -19.89 14.21
C GLY A 444 32.34 -19.66 14.06
N LEU A 445 31.81 -19.64 12.84
CA LEU A 445 30.38 -19.47 12.53
C LEU A 445 29.69 -20.78 12.13
N ALA A 446 30.46 -21.87 12.05
CA ALA A 446 29.95 -23.21 11.79
C ALA A 446 29.66 -23.93 13.12
N ALA A 447 28.73 -24.87 13.08
CA ALA A 447 28.35 -25.72 14.20
C ALA A 447 28.05 -27.14 13.69
N ASP A 448 28.87 -28.10 14.09
CA ASP A 448 28.57 -29.52 13.94
C ASP A 448 27.66 -29.98 15.08
N ILE A 449 26.56 -30.63 14.74
CA ILE A 449 25.54 -31.08 15.69
C ILE A 449 25.68 -32.58 15.97
N ASP A 450 25.72 -32.92 17.26
CA ASP A 450 25.71 -34.27 17.80
C ASP A 450 24.31 -34.63 18.31
N VAL A 451 23.82 -35.81 17.94
CA VAL A 451 22.56 -36.40 18.40
C VAL A 451 22.88 -37.74 19.06
N GLY A 452 22.73 -37.81 20.39
CA GLY A 452 22.88 -39.06 21.15
C GLY A 452 24.32 -39.61 21.20
N GLY A 453 25.34 -38.77 21.11
CA GLY A 453 26.76 -39.16 21.17
C GLY A 453 27.41 -39.43 19.81
N ARG A 454 26.71 -39.13 18.71
CA ARG A 454 27.18 -39.28 17.32
C ARG A 454 26.81 -38.05 16.49
N LEU A 455 27.47 -37.86 15.35
CA LEU A 455 27.06 -36.85 14.36
C LEU A 455 25.60 -37.09 13.93
N MET A 456 24.86 -35.99 13.78
CA MET A 456 23.48 -35.97 13.31
C MET A 456 23.36 -36.60 11.93
N ARG A 457 22.30 -37.38 11.68
CA ARG A 457 22.00 -38.04 10.41
C ARG A 457 20.69 -37.51 9.84
N GLN A 458 20.50 -37.66 8.54
CA GLN A 458 19.24 -37.28 7.87
C GLN A 458 18.00 -37.97 8.44
N SER A 459 18.17 -39.20 8.95
CA SER A 459 17.09 -39.98 9.55
C SER A 459 16.67 -39.50 10.94
N ASP A 460 17.44 -38.59 11.57
CA ASP A 460 17.16 -38.14 12.93
C ASP A 460 16.00 -37.14 12.92
N LYS A 461 15.16 -37.19 13.96
CA LYS A 461 14.08 -36.20 14.12
C LYS A 461 14.66 -34.80 14.34
N THR A 462 15.79 -34.72 15.02
CA THR A 462 16.56 -33.48 15.18
C THR A 462 16.91 -32.87 13.82
N TYR A 463 17.32 -33.69 12.84
CA TYR A 463 17.65 -33.17 11.51
C TYR A 463 16.42 -32.56 10.84
N GLN A 464 15.26 -33.24 10.90
CA GLN A 464 14.00 -32.72 10.37
C GLN A 464 13.64 -31.37 11.02
N CYS A 465 13.71 -31.28 12.36
CA CYS A 465 13.44 -30.02 13.06
C CYS A 465 14.43 -28.90 12.69
N PHE A 466 15.72 -29.20 12.58
CA PHE A 466 16.73 -28.21 12.15
C PHE A 466 16.50 -27.76 10.70
N GLU A 467 16.12 -28.67 9.81
CA GLU A 467 15.76 -28.38 8.41
C GLU A 467 14.54 -27.44 8.33
N GLU A 468 13.54 -27.69 9.17
CA GLU A 468 12.30 -26.92 9.22
C GLU A 468 12.43 -25.57 9.93
N ASN A 469 13.35 -25.43 10.89
CA ASN A 469 13.39 -24.25 11.77
C ASN A 469 14.71 -23.48 11.73
N GLY A 470 15.82 -24.08 11.30
CA GLY A 470 17.16 -23.49 11.39
C GLY A 470 17.25 -22.10 10.76
N PHE A 471 16.54 -21.88 9.65
CA PHE A 471 16.51 -20.60 8.96
C PHE A 471 15.93 -19.45 9.79
N ARG A 472 14.98 -19.75 10.69
CA ARG A 472 14.37 -18.76 11.60
C ARG A 472 15.36 -18.24 12.63
N TYR A 473 16.39 -19.04 12.91
CA TYR A 473 17.46 -18.75 13.86
C TYR A 473 18.76 -18.33 13.16
N GLY A 474 18.73 -18.11 11.84
CA GLY A 474 19.89 -17.66 11.07
C GLY A 474 20.86 -18.77 10.66
N PHE A 475 20.45 -20.04 10.73
CA PHE A 475 21.27 -21.19 10.35
C PHE A 475 20.84 -21.79 9.01
N ILE A 476 21.82 -22.24 8.24
CA ILE A 476 21.62 -23.01 7.00
C ILE A 476 22.48 -24.28 7.03
N LEU A 477 22.05 -25.30 6.29
CA LEU A 477 22.85 -26.51 6.06
C LEU A 477 23.91 -26.22 4.98
N SER A 478 25.20 -26.21 5.33
CA SER A 478 26.26 -25.84 4.36
C SER A 478 26.47 -26.89 3.28
N TYR A 479 26.28 -28.17 3.61
CA TYR A 479 26.61 -29.29 2.75
C TYR A 479 25.39 -30.20 2.53
N PRO A 480 24.40 -29.75 1.73
CA PRO A 480 23.23 -30.57 1.38
C PRO A 480 23.57 -31.62 0.30
N PRO A 481 22.67 -32.60 0.04
CA PRO A 481 22.89 -33.60 -1.01
C PRO A 481 23.09 -32.94 -2.38
N GLY A 482 24.01 -33.50 -3.19
CA GLY A 482 24.31 -32.99 -4.55
C GLY A 482 25.31 -31.85 -4.62
N ASN A 483 26.07 -31.60 -3.54
CA ASN A 483 27.16 -30.63 -3.52
C ASN A 483 28.47 -31.26 -4.06
N ASN A 484 29.37 -30.48 -4.67
CA ASN A 484 30.66 -30.96 -5.20
C ASN A 484 31.88 -30.32 -4.47
N TYR A 485 31.67 -29.82 -3.25
CA TYR A 485 32.66 -28.99 -2.53
C TYR A 485 33.77 -29.79 -1.83
N LEU A 486 33.45 -30.95 -1.25
CA LEU A 486 34.47 -31.81 -0.68
C LEU A 486 35.01 -32.75 -1.76
N PRO A 487 36.33 -33.03 -1.78
CA PRO A 487 36.93 -33.91 -2.78
C PRO A 487 36.56 -35.40 -2.62
N GLY A 488 35.74 -35.76 -1.62
CA GLY A 488 35.27 -37.13 -1.36
C GLY A 488 33.94 -37.46 -2.05
N GLU A 489 33.63 -38.77 -2.13
CA GLU A 489 32.39 -39.29 -2.75
C GLU A 489 31.09 -38.94 -1.98
N ASP A 490 31.19 -38.47 -0.73
CA ASP A 490 30.05 -38.06 0.09
C ASP A 490 30.23 -36.62 0.61
N THR A 491 29.51 -35.70 -0.02
CA THR A 491 29.52 -34.27 0.30
C THR A 491 28.32 -33.86 1.15
N TYR A 492 27.52 -34.82 1.63
CA TYR A 492 26.34 -34.54 2.43
C TYR A 492 26.66 -34.63 3.92
N GLU A 493 26.68 -33.49 4.60
CA GLU A 493 26.96 -33.42 6.04
C GLU A 493 25.72 -32.88 6.77
N PRO A 494 24.71 -33.73 7.07
CA PRO A 494 23.49 -33.29 7.75
C PRO A 494 23.76 -32.61 9.10
N TRP A 495 24.89 -32.91 9.73
CA TRP A 495 25.32 -32.32 10.99
C TRP A 495 25.91 -30.92 10.90
N HIS A 496 26.29 -30.43 9.71
CA HIS A 496 27.10 -29.21 9.58
C HIS A 496 26.25 -27.98 9.24
N TRP A 497 26.07 -27.11 10.24
CA TRP A 497 25.23 -25.92 10.15
C TRP A 497 26.03 -24.64 10.22
N ARG A 498 25.77 -23.70 9.31
CA ARG A 498 26.42 -22.40 9.26
C ARG A 498 25.48 -21.30 9.70
N TYR A 499 25.96 -20.42 10.56
CA TYR A 499 25.31 -19.18 10.87
C TYR A 499 25.59 -18.13 9.79
N VAL A 500 24.53 -17.57 9.23
CA VAL A 500 24.56 -16.52 8.19
C VAL A 500 23.69 -15.31 8.56
N GLY A 501 23.10 -15.32 9.76
CA GLY A 501 22.09 -14.35 10.20
C GLY A 501 20.69 -14.67 9.65
N ILE A 502 19.65 -14.22 10.37
CA ILE A 502 18.24 -14.58 10.10
C ILE A 502 17.84 -14.23 8.67
N ARG A 503 18.11 -12.98 8.25
CA ARG A 503 17.72 -12.49 6.93
C ARG A 503 18.32 -13.32 5.80
N THR A 504 19.59 -13.69 5.92
CA THR A 504 20.28 -14.50 4.91
C THR A 504 19.77 -15.94 4.90
N ALA A 505 19.52 -16.52 6.07
CA ALA A 505 19.05 -17.90 6.17
C ALA A 505 17.62 -18.06 5.64
N GLN A 506 16.76 -17.05 5.84
CA GLN A 506 15.42 -17.00 5.25
C GLN A 506 15.48 -17.02 3.72
N LEU A 507 16.33 -16.19 3.11
CA LEU A 507 16.55 -16.19 1.66
C LEU A 507 17.00 -17.57 1.14
N TYR A 508 17.81 -18.29 1.92
CA TYR A 508 18.25 -19.64 1.57
C TYR A 508 17.11 -20.68 1.64
N ARG A 509 16.26 -20.62 2.67
CA ARG A 509 15.08 -21.50 2.79
C ARG A 509 14.11 -21.27 1.65
N GLU A 510 13.89 -20.00 1.31
CA GLU A 510 13.00 -19.59 0.22
C GLU A 510 13.51 -20.18 -1.10
N ALA A 511 14.78 -20.00 -1.47
CA ALA A 511 15.38 -20.44 -2.74
C ALA A 511 15.07 -21.89 -3.16
N GLY A 512 14.83 -22.80 -2.20
CA GLY A 512 14.41 -24.18 -2.45
C GLY A 512 15.56 -25.10 -2.91
N PRO A 513 15.39 -26.44 -2.83
CA PRO A 513 16.47 -27.41 -2.99
C PRO A 513 17.13 -27.44 -4.38
N SER A 514 16.37 -27.14 -5.44
CA SER A 514 16.83 -27.18 -6.84
C SER A 514 17.47 -25.87 -7.32
N ASN A 515 17.41 -24.83 -6.50
CA ASN A 515 17.82 -23.46 -6.84
C ASN A 515 18.71 -22.84 -5.76
N LYS A 516 19.29 -23.66 -4.87
CA LYS A 516 20.25 -23.23 -3.83
C LYS A 516 21.46 -22.59 -4.51
N PRO A 517 21.56 -21.25 -4.60
CA PRO A 517 22.81 -20.63 -5.01
C PRO A 517 23.78 -20.93 -3.87
N GLN A 518 24.91 -21.58 -4.16
CA GLN A 518 25.91 -21.95 -3.14
C GLN A 518 26.78 -20.78 -2.75
N GLU A 519 26.12 -19.66 -2.56
CA GLU A 519 26.75 -18.39 -2.71
C GLU A 519 26.02 -17.45 -1.78
N PHE A 520 26.71 -16.86 -0.80
CA PHE A 520 26.41 -15.60 -0.12
C PHE A 520 27.10 -15.53 1.25
N LEU A 521 27.85 -14.44 1.41
CA LEU A 521 28.59 -14.01 2.57
C LEU A 521 27.64 -13.44 3.63
N ALA A 522 27.79 -13.86 4.89
CA ALA A 522 27.36 -13.05 6.01
C ALA A 522 28.10 -13.44 7.29
N ALA A 523 29.05 -12.59 7.69
CA ALA A 523 29.48 -12.39 9.09
C ALA A 523 30.54 -11.31 9.26
N LEU A 524 31.17 -10.81 8.19
CA LEU A 524 31.98 -9.59 8.30
C LEU A 524 31.13 -8.38 7.87
N PRO A 525 31.08 -7.33 8.70
CA PRO A 525 30.33 -6.10 8.40
C PRO A 525 30.67 -5.51 7.02
N CYS A 526 31.93 -5.64 6.58
CA CYS A 526 32.37 -5.19 5.25
C CYS A 526 31.61 -5.90 4.12
N TYR A 527 31.50 -7.23 4.15
CA TYR A 527 30.78 -7.97 3.12
C TYR A 527 29.27 -7.76 3.18
N GLN A 528 28.71 -7.52 4.37
CA GLN A 528 27.30 -7.12 4.51
C GLN A 528 27.04 -5.74 3.88
N GLN A 529 27.89 -4.76 4.14
CA GLN A 529 27.79 -3.41 3.55
C GLN A 529 27.99 -3.43 2.03
N GLN A 530 28.98 -4.18 1.53
CA GLN A 530 29.24 -4.38 0.11
C GLN A 530 28.07 -5.07 -0.62
N ALA A 531 27.43 -6.05 0.03
CA ALA A 531 26.26 -6.73 -0.50
C ALA A 531 25.03 -5.80 -0.55
N ILE A 532 24.87 -4.90 0.44
CA ILE A 532 23.81 -3.87 0.45
C ILE A 532 24.03 -2.83 -0.65
N SER A 533 25.28 -2.44 -0.92
CA SER A 533 25.63 -1.43 -1.93
C SER A 533 25.80 -1.97 -3.34
N GLY A 534 25.80 -3.29 -3.53
CA GLY A 534 26.00 -3.94 -4.82
C GLY A 534 27.44 -3.88 -5.34
N GLY A 535 28.43 -3.68 -4.45
CA GLY A 535 29.83 -3.39 -4.78
C GLY A 535 30.81 -4.56 -4.71
N LEU A 536 30.35 -5.82 -4.79
CA LEU A 536 31.26 -6.97 -4.73
C LEU A 536 32.28 -6.92 -5.88
N ALA A 537 33.57 -7.11 -5.55
CA ALA A 537 34.66 -7.03 -6.51
C ALA A 537 34.56 -8.15 -7.56
N PRO A 538 34.89 -7.88 -8.85
CA PRO A 538 34.91 -8.90 -9.89
C PRO A 538 35.97 -9.97 -9.64
N VAL A 539 35.73 -11.17 -10.20
CA VAL A 539 36.68 -12.30 -10.13
C VAL A 539 38.06 -11.90 -10.69
N GLY A 540 39.11 -12.09 -9.88
CA GLY A 540 40.50 -11.84 -10.26
C GLY A 540 41.11 -10.54 -9.72
N GLU A 541 40.31 -9.68 -9.09
CA GLU A 541 40.80 -8.52 -8.34
C GLU A 541 41.04 -8.86 -6.86
N LYS A 542 41.85 -8.04 -6.17
CA LYS A 542 42.14 -8.24 -4.74
C LYS A 542 40.93 -7.90 -3.88
N ASP A 543 40.69 -8.72 -2.86
CA ASP A 543 39.54 -8.57 -1.99
C ASP A 543 39.74 -7.42 -0.99
N VAL A 544 38.99 -6.34 -1.21
CA VAL A 544 39.02 -5.11 -0.41
C VAL A 544 38.62 -5.35 1.06
N CYS A 545 37.79 -6.35 1.35
CA CYS A 545 37.38 -6.68 2.72
C CYS A 545 38.42 -7.51 3.49
N LEU A 546 39.39 -8.12 2.80
CA LEU A 546 40.51 -8.85 3.41
C LEU A 546 41.83 -8.06 3.39
N GLU A 547 41.98 -7.07 2.51
CA GLU A 547 43.17 -6.21 2.45
C GLU A 547 43.33 -5.28 3.67
N GLY A 548 42.22 -4.89 4.32
CA GLY A 548 42.20 -4.01 5.49
C GLY A 548 42.37 -4.71 6.84
N ALA A 549 42.45 -6.05 6.87
CA ALA A 549 42.76 -6.80 8.09
C ALA A 549 44.24 -6.64 8.44
N ALA A 550 44.63 -5.40 8.77
CA ALA A 550 45.88 -5.11 9.41
C ALA A 550 46.01 -6.03 10.61
N ILE A 551 47.10 -6.80 10.56
CA ILE A 551 47.75 -7.47 11.66
C ILE A 551 47.71 -6.54 12.87
N VAL A 552 46.72 -6.70 13.76
CA VAL A 552 46.95 -6.42 15.17
C VAL A 552 47.71 -7.64 15.65
N ALA A 553 49.03 -7.57 15.46
CA ALA A 553 49.96 -8.40 16.18
C ALA A 553 49.49 -8.40 17.63
N ALA A 554 49.32 -9.59 18.17
CA ALA A 554 48.91 -9.81 19.54
C ALA A 554 49.55 -8.78 20.47
N ALA A 555 48.73 -7.89 21.04
CA ALA A 555 49.01 -7.35 22.36
C ALA A 555 48.77 -8.48 23.37
N ALA A 556 49.59 -9.52 23.27
CA ALA A 556 49.73 -10.59 24.25
C ALA A 556 51.16 -10.52 24.80
N THR A 557 51.52 -9.35 25.33
CA THR A 557 52.49 -9.18 26.43
C THR A 557 52.28 -7.78 26.99
N GLY A 558 51.22 -7.61 27.77
CA GLY A 558 50.89 -6.36 28.45
C GLY A 558 50.37 -6.56 29.87
N GLU A 559 50.66 -7.71 30.50
CA GLU A 559 50.53 -7.89 31.95
C GLU A 559 51.49 -8.96 32.52
N GLN A 560 52.50 -9.35 31.72
CA GLN A 560 53.52 -10.32 32.15
C GLN A 560 54.94 -9.91 31.74
N GLN A 561 55.17 -8.60 31.62
CA GLN A 561 56.53 -8.02 31.55
C GLN A 561 56.82 -7.02 32.68
N ASP A 562 55.81 -6.46 33.36
CA ASP A 562 56.04 -5.65 34.57
C ASP A 562 56.31 -6.49 35.83
N ASN A 563 55.99 -7.79 35.83
CA ASN A 563 56.33 -8.71 36.93
C ASN A 563 57.58 -9.56 36.69
N ILE A 564 58.23 -9.47 35.52
CA ILE A 564 59.51 -10.13 35.25
C ILE A 564 60.65 -9.09 35.27
N ARG A 565 60.43 -7.85 34.82
CA ARG A 565 61.39 -6.75 35.01
C ARG A 565 61.53 -6.31 36.47
N ALA A 566 60.45 -6.29 37.25
CA ALA A 566 60.50 -5.99 38.69
C ALA A 566 61.13 -7.13 39.53
N HIS A 567 61.20 -8.35 39.01
CA HIS A 567 61.80 -9.50 39.70
C HIS A 567 63.27 -9.74 39.31
N GLU A 568 63.69 -9.35 38.09
CA GLU A 568 65.10 -9.36 37.68
C GLU A 568 65.86 -8.10 38.13
N GLU A 569 65.23 -6.93 38.24
CA GLU A 569 65.84 -5.75 38.86
C GLU A 569 65.97 -5.87 40.39
N ASN A 570 65.07 -6.61 41.07
CA ASN A 570 65.22 -6.95 42.50
C ASN A 570 66.13 -8.15 42.78
N ALA A 571 66.38 -9.04 41.81
CA ALA A 571 67.38 -10.10 41.93
C ALA A 571 68.81 -9.60 41.62
N ALA A 572 68.95 -8.58 40.77
CA ALA A 572 70.19 -7.84 40.57
C ALA A 572 70.50 -6.88 41.74
N ALA A 573 69.48 -6.30 42.39
CA ALA A 573 69.66 -5.46 43.59
C ALA A 573 69.90 -6.25 44.89
N ARG A 574 69.64 -7.57 44.94
CA ARG A 574 69.98 -8.45 46.08
C ARG A 574 71.28 -9.24 45.91
N LYS A 575 72.00 -9.10 44.80
CA LYS A 575 73.34 -9.68 44.58
C LYS A 575 74.49 -8.65 44.54
N LEU A 576 74.23 -7.39 44.89
CA LEU A 576 75.25 -6.35 45.04
C LEU A 576 75.48 -5.88 46.49
N ASN A 577 74.90 -6.57 47.49
CA ASN A 577 75.14 -6.27 48.93
C ASN A 577 75.78 -7.44 49.71
N ASN A 578 76.61 -8.26 49.06
CA ASN A 578 77.43 -9.24 49.80
C ASN A 578 78.70 -9.66 49.04
N VAL A 579 79.61 -8.71 48.77
CA VAL A 579 81.06 -8.99 48.73
C VAL A 579 81.82 -7.72 49.15
N GLY A 580 82.45 -7.76 50.34
CA GLY A 580 83.58 -6.90 50.69
C GLY A 580 83.36 -5.90 51.83
N GLN A 581 83.46 -6.35 53.08
CA GLN A 581 84.69 -6.21 53.90
C GLN A 581 84.43 -6.48 55.39
N GLY A 582 85.33 -7.25 55.99
CA GLY A 582 85.81 -6.98 57.35
C GLY A 582 85.23 -7.82 58.47
N GLY A 583 85.86 -8.95 58.75
CA GLY A 583 86.02 -9.35 60.14
C GLY A 583 87.08 -8.46 60.80
N GLN A 584 86.77 -7.92 61.98
CA GLN A 584 87.72 -7.66 63.07
C GLN A 584 86.93 -7.32 64.35
N HIS A 585 87.26 -8.07 65.40
CA HIS A 585 86.77 -8.08 66.80
C HIS A 585 85.55 -8.94 67.13
#